data_AF-A0A919XEJ2-F1
#
_entry.id   AF-A0A919XEJ2-F1
#
_cell.length_a   1.000
_cell.length_b   1.000
_cell.length_c   1.000
_cell.angle_alpha   90.00
_cell.angle_beta   90.00
_cell.angle_gamma   90.00
#
_symmetry.space_group_name_H-M   'P 1'
#
loop_
_entity.id
_entity.type
_entity.pdbx_description
1 polymer ?
#
loop_
_entity_poly.entity_id
_entity_poly.type
_entity_poly.pdbx_seq_one_letter_code
_entity_poly.pdbx_strand_id
1 'polypeptide(L)'
;MIKQTTNGINSLEIVKNDKSRFFSKGGEGSSGKKRKSEGTGEVAKIPGVVQNRINIANGPTRFSPSQNAGWEHVVDRHFTPGKNAGQFTVSQDEVKSILGRKDVIQTPATVLDSGQYSRVVNTGQVGTVKPSIPGVGGTETTWIQVLTDSRGNLVTTFPVPVPK
;
A
#
# COMPACT_ATOMS: atom_id res chain seq x y z
N MET A 1 4.54 -31.41 47.76
CA MET A 1 4.77 -30.20 48.56
C MET A 1 6.06 -29.55 48.10
N ILE A 2 6.03 -28.66 47.10
CA ILE A 2 7.07 -27.66 46.83
C ILE A 2 6.41 -26.43 46.17
N LYS A 3 6.25 -25.39 46.99
CA LYS A 3 6.33 -23.93 46.80
C LYS A 3 7.19 -23.48 45.56
N GLN A 4 7.01 -22.37 44.81
CA GLN A 4 6.29 -21.09 44.92
C GLN A 4 6.07 -20.43 43.54
N THR A 5 5.12 -19.49 43.50
CA THR A 5 4.91 -18.41 42.52
C THR A 5 5.93 -17.26 42.70
N THR A 6 6.23 -16.53 41.61
CA THR A 6 6.07 -15.05 41.42
C THR A 6 7.25 -14.36 40.70
N ASN A 7 6.88 -13.68 39.60
CA ASN A 7 7.39 -12.48 38.95
C ASN A 7 8.80 -11.94 39.27
N GLY A 8 9.58 -11.75 38.22
CA GLY A 8 10.69 -10.79 38.15
C GLY A 8 10.85 -10.25 36.73
N ILE A 9 10.30 -9.07 36.46
CA ILE A 9 10.61 -8.25 35.28
C ILE A 9 11.78 -7.35 35.67
N ASN A 10 12.85 -7.32 34.86
CA ASN A 10 13.81 -6.22 34.59
C ASN A 10 15.01 -6.84 33.84
N SER A 11 15.40 -6.41 32.64
CA SER A 11 16.01 -5.10 32.42
C SER A 11 16.00 -4.68 30.95
N LEU A 12 16.02 -3.36 30.80
CA LEU A 12 16.12 -2.51 29.62
C LEU A 12 17.13 -2.97 28.55
N GLU A 13 16.69 -3.02 27.28
CA GLU A 13 17.50 -2.55 26.16
C GLU A 13 16.77 -1.41 25.44
N ILE A 14 17.09 -0.19 25.87
CA ILE A 14 16.83 1.02 25.10
C ILE A 14 17.98 1.12 24.09
N VAL A 15 17.72 0.73 22.84
CA VAL A 15 18.63 1.04 21.74
C VAL A 15 18.64 2.55 21.55
N LYS A 16 19.77 3.14 21.97
CA LYS A 16 20.08 4.57 21.85
C LYS A 16 20.14 4.94 20.36
N ASN A 17 19.12 5.65 19.89
CA ASN A 17 19.14 6.32 18.60
C ASN A 17 19.90 7.64 18.78
N ASP A 18 21.18 7.63 18.42
CA ASP A 18 22.08 8.77 18.63
C ASP A 18 21.74 9.89 17.62
N LYS A 19 21.11 10.94 18.12
CA LYS A 19 20.89 12.21 17.41
C LYS A 19 22.16 13.04 17.44
N SER A 20 23.09 12.82 16.53
CA SER A 20 24.12 13.83 16.24
C SER A 20 23.62 14.80 15.17
N ARG A 21 23.18 15.96 15.67
CA ARG A 21 22.99 17.20 14.92
C ARG A 21 24.27 17.57 14.17
N PHE A 22 24.16 17.83 12.87
CA PHE A 22 25.11 18.70 12.17
C PHE A 22 24.34 19.69 11.30
N PHE A 23 24.18 20.90 11.83
CA PHE A 23 24.04 22.10 11.02
C PHE A 23 25.47 22.56 10.66
N SER A 24 25.75 22.72 9.37
CA SER A 24 26.75 23.69 8.94
C SER A 24 26.43 24.23 7.53
N LYS A 25 26.97 25.41 7.26
CA LYS A 25 26.51 26.47 6.37
C LYS A 25 27.38 26.56 5.11
N GLY A 26 26.76 26.76 3.95
CA GLY A 26 27.29 27.51 2.77
C GLY A 26 28.30 26.84 1.83
N GLY A 27 28.14 27.09 0.51
CA GLY A 27 29.20 26.98 -0.50
C GLY A 27 28.78 26.47 -1.89
N GLU A 28 28.75 27.35 -2.89
CA GLU A 28 28.69 27.06 -4.35
C GLU A 28 29.88 26.23 -4.86
N GLY A 29 29.71 25.50 -5.96
CA GLY A 29 30.84 24.98 -6.75
C GLY A 29 30.54 23.76 -7.63
N SER A 30 30.35 24.01 -8.93
CA SER A 30 30.23 23.04 -10.03
C SER A 30 31.52 22.24 -10.29
N SER A 31 31.43 20.93 -10.61
CA SER A 31 32.05 20.31 -11.81
C SER A 31 32.18 18.77 -11.72
N GLY A 32 31.86 18.10 -12.85
CA GLY A 32 32.77 17.08 -13.40
C GLY A 32 32.58 15.59 -13.02
N LYS A 33 31.59 14.95 -13.66
CA LYS A 33 31.65 13.61 -14.31
C LYS A 33 32.61 12.53 -13.72
N LYS A 34 32.02 11.46 -13.17
CA LYS A 34 32.56 10.10 -13.33
C LYS A 34 31.40 9.11 -13.53
N ARG A 35 31.30 8.56 -14.74
CA ARG A 35 30.46 7.39 -15.03
C ARG A 35 31.14 6.18 -14.40
N LYS A 36 30.42 5.46 -13.55
CA LYS A 36 30.70 4.05 -13.27
C LYS A 36 29.37 3.30 -13.28
N SER A 37 29.22 2.49 -14.33
CA SER A 37 28.20 1.47 -14.44
C SER A 37 28.62 0.32 -13.53
N GLU A 38 27.91 0.12 -12.44
CA GLU A 38 27.97 -1.10 -11.64
C GLU A 38 26.52 -1.50 -11.35
N GLY A 39 26.07 -2.53 -12.06
CA GLY A 39 24.77 -3.16 -11.85
C GLY A 39 24.77 -3.89 -10.52
N THR A 40 24.34 -3.20 -9.48
CA THR A 40 23.71 -3.81 -8.31
C THR A 40 22.22 -3.59 -8.52
N GLY A 41 21.44 -4.67 -8.60
CA GLY A 41 19.98 -4.58 -8.65
C GLY A 41 19.50 -3.80 -7.43
N GLU A 42 19.26 -2.51 -7.62
CA GLU A 42 18.78 -1.62 -6.58
C GLU A 42 17.37 -2.11 -6.27
N VAL A 43 17.21 -2.87 -5.19
CA VAL A 43 15.89 -3.25 -4.70
C VAL A 43 15.19 -1.94 -4.40
N ALA A 44 14.26 -1.56 -5.28
CA ALA A 44 13.59 -0.27 -5.24
C ALA A 44 13.04 -0.05 -3.83
N LYS A 45 13.65 0.87 -3.09
CA LYS A 45 13.31 1.10 -1.69
C LYS A 45 11.92 1.71 -1.61
N ILE A 46 10.97 0.94 -1.10
CA ILE A 46 9.60 1.41 -0.93
C ILE A 46 9.58 2.52 0.14
N PRO A 47 9.00 3.70 -0.16
CA PRO A 47 8.92 4.78 0.81
C PRO A 47 8.19 4.34 2.09
N GLY A 48 8.73 4.73 3.26
CA GLY A 48 8.08 4.40 4.54
C GLY A 48 6.65 4.94 4.67
N VAL A 49 6.33 6.03 3.97
CA VAL A 49 4.96 6.56 3.90
C VAL A 49 4.00 5.62 3.16
N VAL A 50 4.48 4.95 2.10
CA VAL A 50 3.70 3.95 1.38
C VAL A 50 3.45 2.79 2.32
N GLN A 51 4.47 2.32 3.06
CA GLN A 51 4.36 1.14 3.93
C GLN A 51 3.38 1.30 5.10
N ASN A 52 3.09 2.53 5.54
CA ASN A 52 2.33 2.76 6.77
C ASN A 52 1.00 3.50 6.56
N ARG A 53 0.58 3.76 5.30
CA ARG A 53 -0.61 4.57 5.05
C ARG A 53 -1.29 4.24 3.73
N ILE A 54 -2.62 4.27 3.76
CA ILE A 54 -3.50 4.42 2.60
C ILE A 54 -4.34 5.69 2.84
N ASN A 55 -4.00 6.78 2.16
CA ASN A 55 -4.74 8.03 2.23
C ASN A 55 -5.84 8.03 1.16
N ILE A 56 -7.11 7.96 1.57
CA ILE A 56 -8.26 7.92 0.67
C ILE A 56 -8.52 9.33 0.13
N ALA A 57 -7.82 9.70 -0.93
CA ALA A 57 -8.10 10.93 -1.68
C ALA A 57 -9.37 10.75 -2.51
N ASN A 58 -10.24 11.77 -2.55
CA ASN A 58 -11.48 11.68 -3.34
C ASN A 58 -11.21 11.55 -4.83
N GLY A 59 -10.28 12.34 -5.37
CA GLY A 59 -9.94 12.33 -6.79
C GLY A 59 -8.43 12.42 -7.03
N PRO A 60 -8.02 12.93 -8.20
CA PRO A 60 -6.62 13.04 -8.59
C PRO A 60 -5.81 13.88 -7.60
N THR A 61 -4.55 13.51 -7.41
CA THR A 61 -3.60 14.28 -6.60
C THR A 61 -2.45 14.79 -7.46
N ARG A 62 -1.65 15.73 -6.97
CA ARG A 62 -0.41 16.15 -7.68
C ARG A 62 0.58 15.00 -7.94
N PHE A 63 0.44 13.87 -7.24
CA PHE A 63 1.29 12.68 -7.38
C PHE A 63 0.58 11.55 -8.15
N SER A 64 -0.70 11.72 -8.46
CA SER A 64 -1.51 10.87 -9.33
C SER A 64 -2.56 11.72 -10.02
N PRO A 65 -2.17 12.51 -11.05
CA PRO A 65 -3.02 13.53 -11.65
C PRO A 65 -4.06 12.96 -12.64
N SER A 66 -4.04 11.65 -12.89
CA SER A 66 -5.00 10.97 -13.74
C SER A 66 -6.41 11.09 -13.17
N GLN A 67 -7.40 11.38 -14.02
CA GLN A 67 -8.83 11.32 -13.68
C GLN A 67 -9.30 9.91 -13.27
N ASN A 68 -8.50 8.90 -13.54
CA ASN A 68 -8.72 7.52 -13.12
C ASN A 68 -7.99 7.19 -11.80
N ALA A 69 -7.95 8.14 -10.86
CA ALA A 69 -7.31 7.96 -9.56
C ALA A 69 -8.19 8.51 -8.42
N GLY A 70 -8.10 7.88 -7.25
CA GLY A 70 -8.83 8.28 -6.05
C GLY A 70 -10.13 7.51 -5.85
N TRP A 71 -10.86 7.88 -4.81
CA TRP A 71 -12.10 7.24 -4.39
C TRP A 71 -13.21 7.32 -5.45
N GLU A 72 -13.35 8.45 -6.13
CA GLU A 72 -14.32 8.65 -7.20
C GLU A 72 -14.12 7.64 -8.33
N HIS A 73 -12.87 7.33 -8.68
CA HIS A 73 -12.55 6.27 -9.64
C HIS A 73 -12.96 4.89 -9.13
N VAL A 74 -12.74 4.61 -7.83
CA VAL A 74 -13.17 3.36 -7.21
C VAL A 74 -14.69 3.20 -7.32
N VAL A 75 -15.44 4.26 -7.04
CA VAL A 75 -16.90 4.27 -7.15
C VAL A 75 -17.36 4.07 -8.60
N ASP A 76 -16.87 4.86 -9.55
CA ASP A 76 -17.28 4.72 -10.96
C ASP A 76 -17.02 3.30 -11.49
N ARG A 77 -15.89 2.70 -11.14
CA ARG A 77 -15.43 1.48 -11.80
C ARG A 77 -15.82 0.20 -11.07
N HIS A 78 -15.88 0.23 -9.74
CA HIS A 78 -16.01 -0.95 -8.89
C HIS A 78 -17.31 -0.98 -8.07
N PHE A 79 -18.15 0.06 -8.15
CA PHE A 79 -19.51 0.08 -7.58
C PHE A 79 -20.61 0.31 -8.63
N THR A 80 -20.25 0.42 -9.91
CA THR A 80 -21.21 0.59 -11.00
C THR A 80 -21.44 -0.76 -11.70
N PRO A 81 -22.65 -1.35 -11.60
CA PRO A 81 -22.97 -2.60 -12.28
C PRO A 81 -22.71 -2.54 -13.78
N GLY A 82 -22.31 -3.68 -14.37
CA GLY A 82 -22.10 -3.81 -15.82
C GLY A 82 -20.74 -3.34 -16.33
N LYS A 83 -19.90 -2.70 -15.50
CA LYS A 83 -18.51 -2.42 -15.87
C LYS A 83 -17.70 -3.73 -15.91
N ASN A 84 -16.87 -3.92 -16.93
CA ASN A 84 -15.92 -5.04 -16.97
C ASN A 84 -14.73 -4.79 -16.03
N ALA A 85 -14.98 -4.87 -14.73
CA ALA A 85 -14.05 -4.69 -13.64
C ALA A 85 -14.51 -5.54 -12.45
N GLY A 86 -13.62 -5.85 -11.49
CA GLY A 86 -14.06 -6.46 -10.23
C GLY A 86 -15.04 -5.54 -9.52
N GLN A 87 -16.14 -6.05 -9.00
CA GLN A 87 -17.19 -5.25 -8.38
C GLN A 87 -17.25 -5.52 -6.88
N PHE A 88 -17.28 -4.48 -6.07
CA PHE A 88 -17.56 -4.61 -4.65
C PHE A 88 -19.01 -5.03 -4.44
N THR A 89 -19.23 -6.00 -3.55
CA THR A 89 -20.57 -6.42 -3.10
C THR A 89 -20.92 -5.85 -1.72
N VAL A 90 -19.90 -5.33 -1.01
CA VAL A 90 -20.02 -4.62 0.26
C VAL A 90 -20.28 -3.13 0.04
N SER A 91 -20.60 -2.38 1.11
CA SER A 91 -20.85 -0.93 0.99
C SER A 91 -19.57 -0.12 0.78
N GLN A 92 -19.71 1.11 0.26
CA GLN A 92 -18.60 2.06 0.14
C GLN A 92 -17.90 2.34 1.48
N ASP A 93 -18.67 2.51 2.55
CA ASP A 93 -18.13 2.77 3.89
C ASP A 93 -17.40 1.54 4.46
N GLU A 94 -17.89 0.34 4.14
CA GLU A 94 -17.21 -0.89 4.51
C GLU A 94 -15.85 -1.02 3.80
N VAL A 95 -15.77 -0.70 2.51
CA VAL A 95 -14.47 -0.65 1.80
C VAL A 95 -13.55 0.40 2.40
N LYS A 96 -14.03 1.61 2.72
CA LYS A 96 -13.21 2.63 3.39
C LYS A 96 -12.71 2.17 4.76
N SER A 97 -13.56 1.51 5.54
CA SER A 97 -13.21 0.90 6.82
C SER A 97 -12.13 -0.18 6.63
N ILE A 98 -12.28 -1.03 5.62
CA ILE A 98 -11.29 -2.06 5.28
C ILE A 98 -9.93 -1.43 4.97
N LEU A 99 -9.88 -0.38 4.13
CA LEU A 99 -8.65 0.33 3.80
C LEU A 99 -7.98 1.00 5.02
N GLY A 100 -8.75 1.28 6.06
CA GLY A 100 -8.28 1.83 7.34
C GLY A 100 -7.76 0.77 8.34
N ARG A 101 -7.98 -0.52 8.09
CA ARG A 101 -7.55 -1.57 9.02
C ARG A 101 -6.03 -1.67 9.09
N LYS A 102 -5.50 -1.94 10.29
CA LYS A 102 -4.05 -2.07 10.52
C LYS A 102 -3.42 -3.18 9.69
N ASP A 103 -4.09 -4.33 9.58
CA ASP A 103 -3.58 -5.47 8.82
C ASP A 103 -3.52 -5.18 7.31
N VAL A 104 -4.49 -4.42 6.78
CA VAL A 104 -4.46 -3.94 5.38
C VAL A 104 -3.34 -2.92 5.16
N ILE A 105 -3.23 -1.91 6.05
CA ILE A 105 -2.21 -0.86 5.97
C ILE A 105 -0.80 -1.42 6.14
N GLN A 106 -0.60 -2.49 6.90
CA GLN A 106 0.72 -3.06 7.19
C GLN A 106 1.11 -4.20 6.23
N THR A 107 0.21 -4.68 5.36
CA THR A 107 0.52 -5.76 4.39
C THR A 107 1.57 -5.31 3.37
N PRO A 108 2.80 -5.86 3.33
CA PRO A 108 3.90 -5.31 2.54
C PRO A 108 3.51 -4.89 1.12
N ALA A 109 3.84 -3.64 0.76
CA ALA A 109 3.66 -3.19 -0.61
C ALA A 109 4.74 -3.76 -1.54
N THR A 110 4.43 -3.87 -2.83
CA THR A 110 5.36 -4.11 -3.93
C THR A 110 5.36 -2.92 -4.87
N VAL A 111 6.50 -2.62 -5.50
CA VAL A 111 6.57 -1.60 -6.56
C VAL A 111 6.08 -2.20 -7.87
N LEU A 112 5.28 -1.44 -8.63
CA LEU A 112 4.89 -1.77 -10.00
C LEU A 112 5.73 -0.97 -10.99
N ASP A 113 5.86 -1.46 -12.23
CA ASP A 113 6.59 -0.77 -13.31
C ASP A 113 6.05 0.64 -13.60
N SER A 114 4.77 0.88 -13.29
CA SER A 114 4.13 2.20 -13.38
C SER A 114 4.59 3.21 -12.33
N GLY A 115 5.43 2.80 -11.37
CA GLY A 115 5.84 3.60 -10.21
C GLY A 115 4.79 3.68 -9.09
N GLN A 116 3.68 2.95 -9.23
CA GLN A 116 2.67 2.76 -8.19
C GLN A 116 3.08 1.63 -7.24
N TYR A 117 2.39 1.54 -6.11
CA TYR A 117 2.66 0.56 -5.08
C TYR A 117 1.42 -0.31 -4.87
N SER A 118 1.59 -1.62 -4.92
CA SER A 118 0.51 -2.58 -4.82
C SER A 118 0.55 -3.36 -3.52
N ARG A 119 -0.63 -3.60 -2.95
CA ARG A 119 -0.85 -4.58 -1.87
C ARG A 119 -1.97 -5.49 -2.31
N VAL A 120 -1.83 -6.80 -2.05
CA VAL A 120 -2.90 -7.76 -2.27
C VAL A 120 -3.24 -8.38 -0.92
N VAL A 121 -4.48 -8.20 -0.47
CA VAL A 121 -4.87 -8.48 0.92
C VAL A 121 -6.15 -9.31 0.94
N ASN A 122 -6.18 -10.34 1.79
CA ASN A 122 -7.40 -11.06 2.12
C ASN A 122 -8.16 -10.28 3.20
N THR A 123 -9.42 -9.96 2.92
CA THR A 123 -10.23 -9.04 3.71
C THR A 123 -11.47 -9.70 4.31
N GLY A 124 -11.81 -10.92 3.89
CA GLY A 124 -12.96 -11.69 4.38
C GLY A 124 -14.01 -11.95 3.30
N GLN A 125 -14.79 -10.95 2.91
CA GLN A 125 -15.71 -11.02 1.76
C GLN A 125 -15.88 -9.61 1.23
N VAL A 126 -15.64 -9.39 -0.07
CA VAL A 126 -15.53 -8.02 -0.60
C VAL A 126 -16.13 -7.82 -1.98
N GLY A 127 -16.26 -8.86 -2.80
CA GLY A 127 -16.82 -8.63 -4.12
C GLY A 127 -16.69 -9.79 -5.08
N THR A 128 -16.77 -9.46 -6.36
CA THR A 128 -16.61 -10.39 -7.47
C THR A 128 -15.41 -10.04 -8.34
N VAL A 129 -14.76 -11.06 -8.87
CA VAL A 129 -13.64 -10.95 -9.79
C VAL A 129 -14.12 -10.36 -11.12
N LYS A 130 -13.26 -9.55 -11.78
CA LYS A 130 -13.52 -9.01 -13.12
C LYS A 130 -14.04 -10.10 -14.08
N PRO A 131 -15.21 -9.92 -14.73
CA PRO A 131 -15.86 -10.96 -15.54
C PRO A 131 -14.98 -11.54 -16.66
N SER A 132 -14.12 -10.72 -17.27
CA SER A 132 -13.30 -11.16 -18.40
C SER A 132 -12.05 -11.97 -18.02
N ILE A 133 -11.83 -12.34 -16.74
CA ILE A 133 -10.68 -13.16 -16.34
C ILE A 133 -11.00 -14.63 -16.62
N PRO A 134 -10.25 -15.34 -17.49
CA PRO A 134 -10.54 -16.73 -17.81
C PRO A 134 -10.52 -17.65 -16.57
N GLY A 135 -11.54 -18.50 -16.46
CA GLY A 135 -11.65 -19.54 -15.42
C GLY A 135 -12.14 -19.06 -14.04
N VAL A 136 -12.04 -17.77 -13.71
CA VAL A 136 -12.43 -17.22 -12.39
C VAL A 136 -13.22 -15.91 -12.47
N GLY A 137 -13.52 -15.41 -13.67
CA GLY A 137 -14.26 -14.17 -13.84
C GLY A 137 -15.69 -14.26 -13.28
N GLY A 138 -16.14 -13.21 -12.59
CA GLY A 138 -17.48 -13.13 -12.01
C GLY A 138 -17.67 -13.93 -10.71
N THR A 139 -16.71 -14.74 -10.29
CA THR A 139 -16.81 -15.47 -9.02
C THR A 139 -16.60 -14.54 -7.83
N GLU A 140 -17.16 -14.90 -6.68
CA GLU A 140 -16.90 -14.21 -5.43
C GLU A 140 -15.42 -14.28 -5.04
N THR A 141 -14.97 -13.26 -4.31
CA THR A 141 -13.62 -13.21 -3.75
C THR A 141 -13.59 -12.46 -2.42
N THR A 142 -12.60 -12.83 -1.63
CA THR A 142 -12.26 -12.24 -0.34
C THR A 142 -11.04 -11.32 -0.46
N TRP A 143 -10.43 -11.22 -1.64
CA TRP A 143 -9.17 -10.53 -1.88
C TRP A 143 -9.38 -9.21 -2.62
N ILE A 144 -8.64 -8.19 -2.21
CA ILE A 144 -8.53 -6.91 -2.91
C ILE A 144 -7.08 -6.63 -3.31
N GLN A 145 -6.92 -5.89 -4.39
CA GLN A 145 -5.67 -5.22 -4.71
C GLN A 145 -5.83 -3.73 -4.45
N VAL A 146 -4.94 -3.17 -3.62
CA VAL A 146 -4.88 -1.73 -3.33
C VAL A 146 -3.68 -1.14 -4.06
N LEU A 147 -3.91 -0.08 -4.82
CA LEU A 147 -2.85 0.69 -5.49
C LEU A 147 -2.74 2.08 -4.88
N THR A 148 -1.52 2.48 -4.53
CA THR A 148 -1.21 3.82 -4.04
C THR A 148 -0.09 4.48 -4.83
N ASP A 149 -0.03 5.81 -4.76
CA ASP A 149 1.10 6.59 -5.27
C ASP A 149 2.29 6.60 -4.29
N SER A 150 3.36 7.30 -4.65
CA SER A 150 4.59 7.42 -3.83
C SER A 150 4.43 8.15 -2.51
N ARG A 151 3.28 8.81 -2.28
CA ARG A 151 2.90 9.41 -0.99
C ARG A 151 1.86 8.58 -0.25
N GLY A 152 1.51 7.40 -0.74
CA GLY A 152 0.50 6.55 -0.13
C GLY A 152 -0.93 7.07 -0.33
N ASN A 153 -1.19 7.94 -1.32
CA ASN A 153 -2.57 8.28 -1.68
C ASN A 153 -3.16 7.16 -2.53
N LEU A 154 -4.43 6.84 -2.28
CA LEU A 154 -5.18 5.85 -3.03
C LEU A 154 -5.23 6.25 -4.51
N VAL A 155 -4.76 5.35 -5.37
CA VAL A 155 -5.00 5.42 -6.82
C VAL A 155 -6.28 4.66 -7.14
N THR A 156 -6.36 3.39 -6.72
CA THR A 156 -7.56 2.57 -6.87
C THR A 156 -7.52 1.38 -5.91
N THR A 157 -8.66 0.73 -5.70
CA THR A 157 -8.75 -0.57 -5.03
C THR A 157 -9.87 -1.37 -5.68
N PHE A 158 -9.70 -2.68 -5.81
CA PHE A 158 -10.70 -3.54 -6.43
C PHE A 158 -10.57 -5.01 -6.02
N PRO A 159 -11.68 -5.78 -6.07
CA PRO A 159 -11.65 -7.22 -5.86
C PRO A 159 -10.82 -7.94 -6.94
N VAL A 160 -10.02 -8.92 -6.52
CA VAL A 160 -9.12 -9.71 -7.38
C VAL A 160 -9.26 -11.21 -7.09
N PRO A 161 -8.84 -12.10 -8.00
CA PRO A 161 -8.75 -13.52 -7.69
C PRO A 161 -7.83 -13.80 -6.51
N VAL A 162 -8.00 -14.98 -5.90
CA VAL A 162 -7.03 -15.49 -4.91
C VAL A 162 -5.63 -15.52 -5.56
N PRO A 163 -4.59 -14.94 -4.91
CA PRO A 163 -3.22 -15.04 -5.38
C PRO A 163 -2.78 -16.51 -5.48
N LYS A 164 -2.01 -16.83 -6.53
CA LYS A 164 -1.43 -18.16 -6.73
C LYS A 164 -0.12 -18.31 -5.96
#